data_AF-A0A921KVM4-F1
#
_entry.id   AF-A0A921KVM4-F1
#
_cell.length_a   1.000
_cell.length_b   1.000
_cell.length_c   1.000
_cell.angle_alpha   90.00
_cell.angle_beta   90.00
_cell.angle_gamma   90.00
#
_symmetry.space_group_name_H-M   'P 1'
#
loop_
_entity.id
_entity.type
_entity.pdbx_description
1 polymer ?
#
loop_
_entity_poly.entity_id
_entity_poly.type
_entity_poly.pdbx_seq_one_letter_code
_entity_poly.pdbx_strand_id
1 'polypeptide(L)' 'LMVGSPQQIIEKLLYQHELYGHQRFMAQIDFGGVPFDKIMKNIELIGNDIIPAVNKHLSK' A
#
# COMPACT_ATOMS: atom_id res chain seq x y z
N LEU A 1 2.73 -0.36 11.19
CA LEU A 1 2.48 0.90 10.47
C LEU A 1 3.02 0.78 9.05
N MET A 2 2.22 1.15 8.05
CA MET A 2 2.63 1.18 6.64
C MET A 2 3.21 2.54 6.29
N VAL A 3 4.48 2.74 6.61
CA VAL A 3 5.23 3.99 6.37
C VAL A 3 6.56 3.64 5.71
N GLY A 4 6.93 4.42 4.70
CA GLY A 4 8.16 4.24 3.92
C GLY A 4 8.00 4.70 2.47
N SER A 5 9.02 4.40 1.66
CA SER A 5 8.93 4.52 0.19
C SER A 5 7.94 3.51 -0.40
N PRO A 6 7.45 3.72 -1.64
CA PRO A 6 6.58 2.75 -2.31
C PRO A 6 7.14 1.31 -2.31
N GLN A 7 8.44 1.14 -2.56
CA GLN A 7 9.11 -0.16 -2.52
C GLN A 7 9.04 -0.81 -1.13
N GLN A 8 9.30 -0.05 -0.07
CA GLN A 8 9.18 -0.58 1.30
C GLN A 8 7.74 -0.98 1.66
N ILE A 9 6.74 -0.26 1.12
CA ILE A 9 5.33 -0.63 1.30
C ILE A 9 4.99 -1.93 0.56
N ILE A 10 5.45 -2.07 -0.69
CA ILE A 10 5.27 -3.30 -1.49
C ILE A 10 5.87 -4.50 -0.77
N GLU A 11 7.13 -4.40 -0.34
CA GLU A 11 7.82 -5.48 0.38
C GLU A 11 7.07 -5.88 1.66
N LYS A 12 6.63 -4.90 2.45
CA LYS A 12 5.85 -5.16 3.67
C LYS A 12 4.51 -5.82 3.38
N LEU A 13 3.81 -5.44 2.30
CA LEU A 13 2.54 -6.06 1.91
C LEU A 13 2.74 -7.52 1.48
N LEU A 14 3.74 -7.78 0.63
CA LEU A 14 4.06 -9.14 0.19
C LEU A 14 4.47 -10.04 1.34
N TYR A 15 5.30 -9.53 2.24
CA TYR A 15 5.70 -10.26 3.45
C TYR A 15 4.50 -10.57 4.36
N GLN A 16 3.61 -9.60 4.59
CA GLN A 16 2.38 -9.86 5.35
C GLN A 16 1.44 -10.85 4.65
N HIS A 17 1.42 -10.86 3.32
CA HIS A 17 0.62 -11.80 2.56
C HIS A 17 1.17 -13.22 2.71
N GLU A 18 2.49 -13.39 2.64
CA GLU A 18 3.17 -14.66 2.89
C GLU A 18 2.88 -15.20 4.30
N LEU A 19 2.94 -14.33 5.31
CA LEU A 19 2.72 -14.73 6.70
C LEU A 19 1.27 -15.08 7.02
N TYR A 20 0.30 -14.35 6.44
CA TYR A 20 -1.10 -14.39 6.90
C TYR A 20 -2.09 -14.89 5.84
N GLY A 21 -1.67 -15.03 4.57
CA GLY A 21 -2.55 -15.41 3.47
C GLY A 21 -3.70 -14.41 3.23
N HIS A 22 -3.56 -13.16 3.66
CA HIS A 22 -4.64 -12.19 3.60
C HIS A 22 -4.94 -11.79 2.14
N GLN A 23 -6.22 -11.77 1.77
CA GLN A 23 -6.66 -11.42 0.41
C GLN A 23 -7.04 -9.94 0.27
N ARG A 24 -7.18 -9.23 1.39
CA ARG A 24 -7.56 -7.83 1.45
C ARG A 24 -6.71 -7.10 2.47
N PHE A 25 -6.15 -5.98 2.06
CA PHE A 25 -5.48 -5.03 2.92
C PHE A 25 -6.31 -3.74 3.01
N MET A 26 -6.53 -3.23 4.22
CA MET A 26 -7.23 -1.96 4.46
C MET A 26 -6.29 -1.02 5.21
N ALA A 27 -6.19 0.22 4.74
CA ALA A 27 -5.35 1.25 5.36
C ALA A 27 -6.17 2.48 5.73
N GLN A 28 -5.84 3.05 6.89
CA GLN A 28 -6.18 4.42 7.22
C GLN A 28 -5.04 5.33 6.78
N ILE A 29 -5.29 6.18 5.79
CA ILE A 29 -4.28 7.06 5.19
C ILE A 29 -4.46 8.54 5.58
N ASP A 30 -5.62 8.89 6.14
CA ASP A 30 -5.89 10.20 6.73
C ASP A 30 -5.99 10.05 8.26
N PHE A 31 -5.09 10.75 8.94
CA PHE A 31 -5.06 10.82 10.39
C PHE A 31 -4.77 12.26 10.82
N GLY A 32 -5.73 12.88 11.51
CA GLY A 32 -5.53 14.19 12.12
C GLY A 32 -5.63 15.39 11.17
N GLY A 33 -6.36 15.27 10.06
CA GLY A 33 -6.62 16.40 9.15
C GLY A 33 -5.46 16.67 8.20
N VAL A 34 -4.96 15.64 7.54
CA VAL A 34 -3.91 15.78 6.53
C VAL A 34 -4.45 16.61 5.36
N PRO A 35 -3.66 17.56 4.81
CA PRO A 35 -4.05 18.30 3.63
C PRO A 35 -4.47 17.40 2.45
N PHE A 36 -5.54 17.79 1.77
CA PHE A 36 -6.16 16.98 0.71
C PHE A 36 -5.19 16.61 -0.43
N ASP A 37 -4.33 17.54 -0.83
CA ASP A 37 -3.31 17.34 -1.87
C ASP A 37 -2.33 16.21 -1.51
N LYS A 38 -1.94 16.10 -0.23
CA LYS A 38 -1.09 15.01 0.26
C LYS A 38 -1.82 13.68 0.30
N ILE A 39 -3.10 13.67 0.66
CA ILE A 39 -3.94 12.48 0.60
C ILE A 39 -4.08 12.01 -0.84
N MET A 40 -4.37 12.92 -1.78
CA MET A 40 -4.46 12.61 -3.20
C MET A 40 -3.16 12.04 -3.75
N LYS A 41 -2.02 12.62 -3.41
CA LYS A 41 -0.71 12.07 -3.78
C LYS A 41 -0.50 10.64 -3.27
N ASN A 42 -0.92 10.35 -2.03
CA ASN A 42 -0.84 8.98 -1.50
C ASN A 42 -1.76 8.03 -2.25
N ILE A 43 -3.00 8.46 -2.58
CA ILE A 43 -3.94 7.67 -3.37
C ILE A 43 -3.35 7.34 -4.75
N GLU A 44 -2.74 8.32 -5.41
CA GLU A 44 -2.08 8.12 -6.72
C GLU A 44 -0.93 7.11 -6.64
N LEU A 45 -0.03 7.25 -5.67
CA LEU A 45 1.08 6.30 -5.47
C LEU A 45 0.57 4.88 -5.16
N ILE A 46 -0.48 4.77 -4.34
CA ILE A 46 -1.08 3.48 -4.00
C ILE A 46 -1.71 2.83 -5.24
N GLY A 47 -2.52 3.59 -5.99
CA GLY A 47 -3.26 3.11 -7.14
C GLY A 47 -2.40 2.80 -8.36
N ASN A 48 -1.40 3.65 -8.64
CA ASN A 48 -0.60 3.56 -9.87
C ASN A 48 0.65 2.71 -9.70
N ASP A 49 1.29 2.74 -8.52
CA ASP A 49 2.59 2.10 -8.34
C ASP A 49 2.50 0.85 -7.45
N ILE A 50 1.89 0.97 -6.25
CA ILE A 50 1.95 -0.07 -5.23
C ILE A 50 1.03 -1.25 -5.56
N ILE A 51 -0.26 -1.02 -5.79
CA ILE A 51 -1.23 -2.09 -6.06
C ILE A 51 -0.84 -2.91 -7.30
N PRO A 52 -0.49 -2.31 -8.45
CA PRO A 52 -0.08 -3.08 -9.62
C PRO A 52 1.17 -3.92 -9.37
N ALA A 53 2.16 -3.37 -8.65
CA ALA A 53 3.38 -4.10 -8.32
C ALA A 53 3.11 -5.31 -7.41
N VAL A 54 2.26 -5.16 -6.37
CA VAL A 54 1.88 -6.28 -5.49
C VAL A 54 1.12 -7.35 -6.28
N ASN A 55 0.12 -6.96 -7.06
CA ASN A 55 -0.68 -7.91 -7.86
C ASN A 55 0.19 -8.72 -8.82
N LYS A 56 1.16 -8.09 -9.49
CA LYS A 56 2.10 -8.77 -10.38
C LYS A 56 2.90 -9.89 -9.68
N HIS A 57 3.24 -9.71 -8.41
CA HIS A 57 3.97 -10.73 -7.64
C HIS A 57 3.08 -11.87 -7.15
N LEU A 58 1.80 -11.58 -6.88
CA LEU A 58 0.83 -12.54 -6.35
C LEU A 58 0.05 -13.29 -7.43
N SER A 59 -0.02 -12.78 -8.66
CA SER A 59 -0.78 -13.35 -9.78
C SER A 59 -0.12 -14.58 -10.43
N LYS A 60 0.38 -15.52 -9.63
CA LYS A 60 0.82 -16.84 -10.11
C LYS A 60 -0.34 -17.79 -10.30
#